data_AF-A0A519FV42-F1
#
_entry.id   AF-A0A519FV42-F1
#
_cell.length_a   1.000
_cell.length_b   1.000
_cell.length_c   1.000
_cell.angle_alpha   90.00
_cell.angle_beta   90.00
_cell.angle_gamma   90.00
#
_symmetry.space_group_name_H-M   'P 1'
#
loop_
_entity.id
_entity.type
_entity.pdbx_description
1 polymer ?
#
loop_
_entity_poly.entity_id
_entity_poly.type
_entity_poly.pdbx_seq_one_letter_code
_entity_poly.pdbx_strand_id
1 'polypeptide(L)' 'MDLDAFRWLLTPAGQALLDRAVAGPADPLQASAALRRDAAAEHVAAALTQADLRRRAVAKFGDDAARMYFTPD' A
#
# COMPACT_ATOMS: atom_id res chain seq x y z
N MET A 1 -11.74 0.96 1.28
CA MET A 1 -10.63 1.57 2.05
C MET A 1 -11.23 2.66 2.91
N ASP A 2 -10.78 2.79 4.17
CA ASP A 2 -11.21 3.90 5.03
C ASP A 2 -10.65 5.25 4.54
N LEU A 3 -11.43 6.34 4.62
CA LEU A 3 -11.06 7.63 4.05
C LEU A 3 -9.94 8.32 4.83
N ASP A 4 -9.90 8.16 6.14
CA ASP A 4 -8.85 8.77 6.97
C ASP A 4 -7.53 8.01 6.79
N ALA A 5 -7.58 6.69 6.69
CA ALA A 5 -6.41 5.90 6.27
C ALA A 5 -5.90 6.29 4.87
N PHE A 6 -6.81 6.58 3.92
CA PHE A 6 -6.42 7.06 2.59
C PHE A 6 -5.77 8.44 2.66
N ARG A 7 -6.37 9.39 3.38
CA ARG A 7 -5.81 10.74 3.57
C ARG A 7 -4.44 10.68 4.23
N TRP A 8 -4.28 9.82 5.24
CA TRP A 8 -3.00 9.59 5.87
C TRP A 8 -1.97 9.01 4.89
N LEU A 9 -2.37 8.10 4.01
CA LEU A 9 -1.49 7.50 3.00
C LEU A 9 -0.86 8.57 2.09
N LEU A 10 -1.55 9.67 1.83
CA LEU A 10 -1.05 10.79 1.01
C LEU A 10 0.03 11.66 1.71
N THR A 11 0.30 11.42 3.00
CA THR A 11 1.37 12.12 3.75
C THR A 11 2.76 11.54 3.42
N PRO A 12 3.87 12.26 3.74
CA PRO A 12 5.22 11.71 3.57
C PRO A 12 5.45 10.38 4.29
N ALA A 13 4.92 10.23 5.51
CA ALA A 13 5.02 8.98 6.26
C ALA A 13 4.22 7.85 5.60
N GLY A 14 3.04 8.17 5.05
CA GLY A 14 2.22 7.25 4.29
C GLY A 14 2.88 6.77 3.00
N GLN A 15 3.49 7.69 2.25
CA GLN A 15 4.26 7.33 1.04
C GLN A 15 5.44 6.42 1.37
N ALA A 16 6.22 6.74 2.41
CA ALA A 16 7.34 5.90 2.82
C ALA A 16 6.88 4.49 3.23
N LEU A 17 5.72 4.37 3.89
CA LEU A 17 5.15 3.07 4.24
C LEU A 17 4.67 2.31 2.99
N LEU A 18 4.07 2.99 2.03
CA LEU A 18 3.63 2.40 0.76
C LEU A 18 4.82 1.89 -0.06
N ASP A 19 5.91 2.64 -0.15
CA ASP A 19 7.13 2.21 -0.85
C ASP A 19 7.71 0.94 -0.23
N ARG A 20 7.74 0.88 1.12
CA ARG A 20 8.14 -0.34 1.84
C ARG A 20 7.18 -1.50 1.58
N ALA A 21 5.87 -1.25 1.47
CA ALA A 21 4.87 -2.27 1.17
C ALA A 21 5.01 -2.81 -0.26
N VAL A 22 5.38 -1.96 -1.24
CA VAL A 22 5.64 -2.35 -2.62
C VAL A 22 6.92 -3.18 -2.73
N ALA A 23 7.99 -2.79 -2.03
CA ALA A 23 9.28 -3.49 -2.03
C ALA A 23 9.33 -4.72 -1.09
N GLY A 24 8.31 -4.88 -0.25
CA GLY A 24 8.24 -5.93 0.77
C GLY A 24 8.02 -7.34 0.19
N PRO A 25 8.02 -8.37 1.06
CA PRO A 25 7.81 -9.74 0.63
C PRO A 25 6.42 -9.93 0.02
N ALA A 26 6.32 -10.89 -0.92
CA ALA A 26 5.06 -11.22 -1.57
C ALA A 26 4.04 -11.85 -0.58
N ASP A 27 4.53 -12.51 0.47
CA ASP A 27 3.68 -13.08 1.51
C ASP A 27 3.03 -11.95 2.36
N PRO A 28 1.70 -11.81 2.35
CA PRO A 28 1.02 -10.72 3.03
C PRO A 28 1.17 -10.74 4.55
N LEU A 29 1.31 -11.94 5.15
CA LEU A 29 1.43 -12.08 6.60
C LEU A 29 2.81 -11.61 7.05
N GLN A 30 3.87 -11.99 6.33
CA GLN A 30 5.22 -11.52 6.60
C GLN A 30 5.36 -10.02 6.37
N ALA A 31 4.81 -9.49 5.27
CA ALA A 31 4.83 -8.06 4.98
C ALA A 31 4.12 -7.26 6.08
N SER A 32 2.93 -7.71 6.49
CA SER A 32 2.15 -7.08 7.56
C SER A 32 2.89 -7.11 8.90
N ALA A 33 3.44 -8.26 9.30
CA ALA A 33 4.18 -8.40 10.54
C ALA A 33 5.44 -7.50 10.57
N ALA A 34 6.14 -7.35 9.45
CA ALA A 34 7.31 -6.49 9.37
C ALA A 34 6.96 -5.00 9.48
N LEU A 35 5.91 -4.55 8.79
CA LEU A 35 5.52 -3.13 8.76
C LEU A 35 4.85 -2.67 10.05
N ARG A 36 4.11 -3.56 10.74
CA ARG A 36 3.44 -3.24 12.01
C ARG A 36 4.39 -2.93 13.17
N ARG A 37 5.70 -3.14 13.01
CA ARG A 37 6.69 -2.72 14.02
C ARG A 37 6.80 -1.19 14.11
N ASP A 38 6.54 -0.48 13.01
CA ASP A 38 6.79 0.96 12.90
C ASP A 38 5.53 1.78 12.56
N ALA A 39 4.38 1.11 12.31
CA ALA A 39 3.17 1.77 11.84
C ALA A 39 1.89 1.13 12.40
N ALA A 40 0.84 1.96 12.53
CA ALA A 40 -0.48 1.51 12.95
C ALA A 40 -1.09 0.47 12.00
N ALA A 41 -1.90 -0.44 12.54
CA ALA A 41 -2.44 -1.57 11.77
C ALA A 41 -3.29 -1.12 10.56
N GLU A 42 -4.07 -0.06 10.70
CA GLU A 42 -4.89 0.53 9.64
C GLU A 42 -4.06 1.11 8.49
N HIS A 43 -2.94 1.78 8.81
CA HIS A 43 -2.00 2.33 7.83
C HIS A 43 -1.28 1.21 7.06
N VAL A 44 -0.85 0.17 7.78
CA VAL A 44 -0.23 -1.01 7.16
C VAL A 44 -1.21 -1.71 6.22
N ALA A 45 -2.46 -1.89 6.66
CA ALA A 45 -3.50 -2.49 5.83
C ALA A 45 -3.73 -1.66 4.55
N ALA A 46 -3.88 -0.34 4.68
CA ALA A 46 -4.08 0.55 3.54
C ALA A 46 -2.91 0.49 2.53
N ALA A 47 -1.67 0.50 3.02
CA ALA A 47 -0.48 0.42 2.19
C ALA A 47 -0.35 -0.93 1.45
N LEU A 48 -0.58 -2.05 2.16
CA LEU A 48 -0.54 -3.38 1.55
C LEU A 48 -1.64 -3.57 0.51
N THR A 49 -2.85 -3.07 0.77
CA THR A 49 -3.94 -3.08 -0.20
C THR A 49 -3.57 -2.28 -1.45
N GLN A 50 -3.01 -1.07 -1.31
CA GLN A 50 -2.55 -0.30 -2.49
C GLN A 50 -1.44 -1.02 -3.24
N ALA A 51 -0.44 -1.57 -2.55
CA ALA A 51 0.65 -2.29 -3.19
C ALA A 51 0.13 -3.46 -4.05
N ASP A 52 -0.85 -4.22 -3.52
CA ASP A 52 -1.48 -5.30 -4.27
C ASP A 52 -2.27 -4.81 -5.49
N LEU A 53 -3.10 -3.78 -5.31
CA LEU A 53 -3.89 -3.23 -6.40
C LEU A 53 -3.00 -2.63 -7.50
N ARG A 54 -1.90 -1.95 -7.14
CA ARG A 54 -0.92 -1.44 -8.10
C ARG A 54 -0.30 -2.56 -8.91
N ARG A 55 0.11 -3.67 -8.27
CA ARG A 55 0.65 -4.85 -8.99
C ARG A 55 -0.34 -5.40 -10.00
N ARG A 56 -1.62 -5.53 -9.62
CA ARG A 56 -2.69 -6.01 -10.50
C ARG A 56 -2.98 -5.03 -11.63
N ALA A 57 -2.92 -3.73 -11.33
CA ALA A 57 -3.19 -2.64 -12.26
C ALA A 57 -2.13 -2.50 -13.37
N VAL A 58 -0.91 -3.02 -13.19
CA VAL A 58 0.14 -3.05 -14.23
C VAL A 58 -0.38 -3.66 -15.54
N ALA A 59 -1.22 -4.71 -15.47
CA ALA A 59 -1.78 -5.34 -16.66
C ALA A 59 -2.62 -4.38 -17.53
N LYS A 60 -3.17 -3.31 -16.95
CA LYS A 60 -4.02 -2.33 -17.64
C LYS A 60 -3.32 -0.98 -17.86
N PHE A 61 -2.51 -0.54 -16.91
CA PHE A 61 -1.95 0.80 -16.87
C PHE A 61 -0.42 0.83 -17.03
N GLY A 62 0.24 -0.33 -17.13
CA GLY A 62 1.69 -0.41 -17.23
C GLY A 62 2.39 0.25 -16.04
N ASP A 63 3.51 0.92 -16.31
CA ASP A 63 4.33 1.59 -15.29
C ASP A 63 3.60 2.73 -14.56
N ASP A 64 2.59 3.34 -15.19
CA ASP A 64 1.79 4.38 -14.56
C ASP A 64 1.00 3.86 -13.36
N ALA A 65 0.73 2.55 -13.28
CA ALA A 65 0.08 1.94 -12.12
C ALA A 65 0.81 2.27 -10.81
N ALA A 66 2.14 2.41 -10.83
CA ALA A 66 2.94 2.75 -9.65
C ALA A 66 2.63 4.15 -9.07
N ARG A 67 2.01 5.03 -9.85
CA ARG A 67 1.71 6.43 -9.47
C ARG A 67 0.24 6.65 -9.10
N MET A 68 -0.61 5.67 -9.38
CA MET A 68 -2.05 5.75 -9.17
C MET A 68 -2.48 5.22 -7.80
N TYR A 69 -3.70 5.55 -7.38
CA TYR A 69 -4.37 4.95 -6.23
C TYR A 69 -5.61 4.23 -6.70
N PHE A 70 -5.85 3.05 -6.14
CA PHE A 70 -6.94 2.18 -6.54
C PHE A 70 -7.81 1.84 -5.34
N THR A 71 -9.12 1.88 -5.47
CA THR A 71 -10.00 1.31 -4.45
C THR A 71 -10.38 -0.11 -4.86
N PRO A 72 -10.53 -1.04 -3.91
CA PRO A 72 -11.07 -2.37 -4.20
C PRO A 72 -12.59 -2.24 -4.34
N ASP A 73 -13.06 -1.64 -5.43
CA ASP A 73 -14.45 -1.61 -5.94
C ASP A 73 -14.44 -1.10 -7.39
#